data_AF-A0AAI9J6Z1-F1
#
_entry.id   AF-A0AAI9J6Z1-F1
#
_cell.length_a   1.000
_cell.length_b   1.000
_cell.length_c   1.000
_cell.angle_alpha   90.00
_cell.angle_beta   90.00
_cell.angle_gamma   90.00
#
_symmetry.space_group_name_H-M   'P 1'
#
loop_
_entity.id
_entity.type
_entity.pdbx_description
1 polymer ?
#
loop_
_entity_poly.entity_id
_entity_poly.type
_entity_poly.pdbx_seq_one_letter_code
_entity_poly.pdbx_strand_id
1 'polypeptide(L)'
;MSNGLIVLIIVIAVLLIVAYITAVLLRKRNDALLAKLEDRKEELYNLPVNDEVEAVKNMHLIGQSQVAFREWNQKWVDLSLNSFADIENNLFETEGYNNSFRFLKAKHGIDKIESQIDLIEEDITAIRNALAELEKQESKNSGRVLHALDLFEKLQVSVANDTESYGSALPEIEKQLEKIQSEFSQFVTLNSSGDPVEAAEILDKTEDHILALTHIVEKIPELVSELDQKLPEQLEDLESGHRKLLESGYHFIETDIESRFQQLHTSLKRNSENIASLELDNAQYENTQIQEEMDALYDMFNREIKSHKVVVKLVNSLPGYLGHTKENNQNLLTEIARLSKLYLLTESDTNHVRRLQSELSSLDDVVLEAIEDSSERKQAYSVLQENLETIQKRVKEIEDEQLVLSEKLAKIEKDDANARQKVNIYINKLHTIKRYMEKRNLPGIPRSFLTTFFTASDNTEALVAELEQYRVNIESVNRMLEILTNDMNELENETYRIVENATLTEQLLQYSNRYRSFDEGVQTAFNRALEIFENDFDYQASFEEISQALDVVEPGVTNRFVTSYEKTRENIRF
;
A
#
# COMPACT_ATOMS: atom_id res chain seq x y z
N MET A 1 88.69 56.84 -48.43
CA MET A 1 88.01 56.07 -47.36
C MET A 1 86.79 55.40 -47.96
N SER A 2 86.66 54.10 -47.77
CA SER A 2 85.66 53.21 -48.39
C SER A 2 84.23 53.62 -48.08
N ASN A 3 83.31 53.49 -49.05
CA ASN A 3 81.86 53.73 -48.91
C ASN A 3 81.24 53.07 -47.67
N GLY A 4 81.87 52.02 -47.12
CA GLY A 4 81.46 51.39 -45.86
C GLY A 4 81.56 52.27 -44.62
N LEU A 5 82.53 53.21 -44.54
CA LEU A 5 82.68 54.10 -43.37
C LEU A 5 81.66 55.24 -43.37
N ILE A 6 81.29 55.74 -44.55
CA ILE A 6 80.21 56.74 -44.73
C ILE A 6 78.84 56.09 -44.43
N VAL A 7 78.59 54.88 -44.93
CA VAL A 7 77.37 54.13 -44.61
C VAL A 7 77.29 53.83 -43.11
N LEU A 8 78.39 53.46 -42.45
CA LEU A 8 78.43 53.24 -41.00
C LEU A 8 78.08 54.51 -40.20
N ILE A 9 78.64 55.67 -40.57
CA ILE A 9 78.33 56.96 -39.91
C ILE A 9 76.86 57.34 -40.12
N ILE A 10 76.32 57.15 -41.34
CA ILE A 10 74.91 57.43 -41.62
C ILE A 10 74.00 56.48 -40.84
N VAL A 11 74.33 55.19 -40.74
CA VAL A 11 73.56 54.22 -39.94
C VAL A 11 73.60 54.57 -38.46
N ILE A 12 74.75 55.01 -37.92
CA ILE A 12 74.87 55.47 -36.53
C ILE A 12 74.07 56.76 -36.31
N ALA A 13 74.13 57.72 -37.25
CA ALA A 13 73.35 58.96 -37.16
C ALA A 13 71.84 58.71 -37.23
N VAL A 14 71.39 57.81 -38.12
CA VAL A 14 69.99 57.38 -38.19
C VAL A 14 69.58 56.65 -36.92
N LEU A 15 70.43 55.77 -36.36
CA LEU A 15 70.18 55.11 -35.08
C LEU A 15 70.04 56.10 -33.93
N LEU A 16 70.87 57.14 -33.88
CA LEU A 16 70.78 58.20 -32.86
C LEU A 16 69.50 59.04 -33.01
N ILE A 17 69.10 59.35 -34.25
CA ILE A 17 67.84 60.06 -34.53
C ILE A 17 66.64 59.20 -34.12
N VAL A 18 66.64 57.92 -34.48
CA VAL A 18 65.59 56.97 -34.09
C VAL A 18 65.54 56.83 -32.57
N ALA A 19 66.69 56.68 -31.90
CA ALA A 19 66.79 56.60 -30.44
C ALA A 19 66.23 57.87 -29.76
N TYR A 20 66.56 59.05 -30.28
CA TYR A 20 66.05 60.33 -29.78
C TYR A 20 64.53 60.46 -29.98
N ILE A 21 64.01 60.12 -31.16
CA ILE A 21 62.57 60.12 -31.44
C ILE A 21 61.85 59.14 -30.48
N THR A 22 62.36 57.91 -30.30
CA THR A 22 61.78 56.96 -29.35
C THR A 22 61.82 57.46 -27.91
N ALA A 23 62.89 58.15 -27.49
CA ALA A 23 62.99 58.74 -26.15
C ALA A 23 61.98 59.88 -25.94
N VAL A 24 61.79 60.75 -26.94
CA VAL A 24 60.79 61.84 -26.88
C VAL A 24 59.36 61.27 -26.85
N LEU A 25 59.10 60.21 -27.63
CA LEU A 25 57.79 59.56 -27.66
C LEU A 25 57.47 58.85 -26.34
N LEU A 26 58.45 58.14 -25.76
CA LEU A 26 58.33 57.52 -24.43
C LEU A 26 58.11 58.57 -23.33
N ARG A 27 58.84 59.68 -23.37
CA ARG A 27 58.64 60.79 -22.44
C ARG A 27 57.22 61.35 -22.52
N LYS A 28 56.76 61.70 -23.73
CA LYS A 28 55.39 62.19 -23.95
C LYS A 28 54.31 61.20 -23.51
N ARG A 29 54.54 59.90 -23.73
CA ARG A 29 53.61 58.86 -23.30
C ARG A 29 53.54 58.79 -21.77
N ASN A 30 54.68 58.83 -21.09
CA ASN A 30 54.73 58.83 -19.64
C ASN A 30 54.15 60.13 -19.05
N ASP A 31 54.39 61.28 -19.68
CA ASP A 31 53.78 62.57 -19.26
C ASP A 31 52.25 62.50 -19.37
N ALA A 32 51.72 61.93 -20.45
CA ALA A 32 50.27 61.72 -20.61
C ALA A 32 49.69 60.74 -19.57
N LEU A 33 50.44 59.72 -19.17
CA LEU A 33 50.02 58.80 -18.10
C LEU A 33 50.05 59.48 -16.73
N LEU A 34 51.08 60.28 -16.44
CA LEU A 34 51.19 61.05 -15.20
C LEU A 34 50.06 62.09 -15.10
N ALA A 35 49.78 62.83 -16.17
CA ALA A 35 48.65 63.76 -16.22
C ALA A 35 47.31 63.06 -15.95
N LYS A 36 47.10 61.87 -16.52
CA LYS A 36 45.88 61.07 -16.26
C LYS A 36 45.79 60.62 -14.79
N LEU A 37 46.90 60.28 -14.16
CA LEU A 37 46.93 59.91 -12.74
C LEU A 37 46.71 61.13 -11.84
N GLU A 38 47.20 62.30 -12.24
CA GLU A 38 46.94 63.57 -11.58
C GLU A 38 45.46 63.97 -11.66
N ASP A 39 44.85 63.87 -12.84
CA ASP A 39 43.41 64.09 -13.04
C ASP A 39 42.57 63.14 -12.16
N ARG A 40 42.93 61.84 -12.10
CA ARG A 40 42.23 60.85 -11.26
C ARG A 40 42.38 61.15 -9.77
N LYS A 41 43.56 61.61 -9.35
CA LYS A 41 43.80 62.07 -7.97
C LYS A 41 42.95 63.30 -7.64
N GLU A 42 42.87 64.28 -8.54
CA GLU A 42 42.05 65.48 -8.36
C GLU A 42 40.55 65.15 -8.29
N GLU A 43 40.07 64.21 -9.11
CA GLU A 43 38.68 63.71 -9.07
C GLU A 43 38.36 63.05 -7.73
N LEU A 44 39.26 62.20 -7.21
CA LEU A 44 39.10 61.55 -5.91
C LEU A 44 39.16 62.55 -4.74
N TYR A 45 39.97 63.60 -4.86
CA TYR A 45 40.07 64.65 -3.84
C TYR A 45 38.83 65.56 -3.80
N ASN A 46 38.23 65.83 -4.97
CA ASN A 46 37.04 66.67 -5.10
C ASN A 46 35.72 65.94 -4.80
N LEU A 47 35.77 64.64 -4.44
CA LEU A 47 34.58 63.92 -3.98
C LEU A 47 34.04 64.57 -2.69
N PRO A 48 32.72 64.80 -2.57
CA PRO A 48 32.08 65.45 -1.43
C PRO A 48 31.97 64.51 -0.21
N VAL A 49 33.03 63.76 0.10
CA VAL A 49 33.04 62.85 1.27
C VAL A 49 32.96 63.64 2.57
N ASN A 50 33.47 64.87 2.61
CA ASN A 50 33.31 65.76 3.77
C ASN A 50 31.83 66.10 4.02
N ASP A 51 31.03 66.31 2.98
CA ASP A 51 29.60 66.60 3.13
C ASP A 51 28.84 65.37 3.65
N GLU A 52 29.21 64.16 3.19
CA GLU A 52 28.66 62.89 3.70
C GLU A 52 29.06 62.64 5.17
N VAL A 53 30.32 62.93 5.53
CA VAL A 53 30.81 62.84 6.91
C VAL A 53 30.12 63.86 7.81
N GLU A 54 29.89 65.10 7.33
CA GLU A 54 29.14 66.12 8.09
C GLU A 54 27.66 65.77 8.24
N ALA A 55 27.02 65.21 7.22
CA ALA A 55 25.64 64.72 7.29
C ALA A 55 25.50 63.67 8.40
N VAL A 56 26.40 62.67 8.43
CA VAL A 56 26.40 61.63 9.48
C VAL A 56 26.81 62.18 10.84
N LYS A 57 27.72 63.16 10.91
CA LYS A 57 28.10 63.82 12.17
C LYS A 57 26.94 64.60 12.79
N ASN A 58 26.09 65.23 11.97
CA ASN A 58 24.90 65.93 12.42
C ASN A 58 23.84 65.00 13.02
N MET A 59 23.93 63.68 12.74
CA MET A 59 23.03 62.65 13.27
C MET A 59 23.31 62.25 14.74
N HIS A 60 24.18 62.97 15.47
CA HIS A 60 24.42 62.81 16.92
C HIS A 60 24.69 61.36 17.37
N LEU A 61 25.66 60.69 16.75
CA LEU A 61 25.99 59.29 17.05
C LEU A 61 26.59 59.07 18.45
N ILE A 62 26.11 58.05 19.15
CA ILE A 62 26.61 57.57 20.46
C ILE A 62 26.88 56.04 20.37
N GLY A 63 27.64 55.46 21.30
CA GLY A 63 27.79 54.01 21.41
C GLY A 63 28.69 53.37 20.34
N GLN A 64 28.29 52.20 19.82
CA GLN A 64 29.06 51.45 18.82
C GLN A 64 29.11 52.19 17.49
N SER A 65 28.01 52.85 17.12
CA SER A 65 27.90 53.68 15.93
C SER A 65 28.89 54.87 15.97
N GLN A 66 29.14 55.44 17.15
CA GLN A 66 30.14 56.49 17.33
C GLN A 66 31.58 55.96 17.18
N VAL A 67 31.87 54.77 17.67
CA VAL A 67 33.19 54.14 17.54
C VAL A 67 33.47 53.85 16.07
N ALA A 68 32.53 53.21 15.37
CA ALA A 68 32.64 52.94 13.94
C ALA A 68 32.81 54.24 13.13
N PHE A 69 31.97 55.26 13.38
CA PHE A 69 32.09 56.55 12.71
C PHE A 69 33.44 57.23 12.99
N ARG A 70 33.94 57.20 14.23
CA ARG A 70 35.26 57.77 14.57
C ARG A 70 36.40 57.06 13.86
N GLU A 71 36.34 55.73 13.75
CA GLU A 71 37.35 54.95 13.02
C GLU A 71 37.35 55.31 11.53
N TRP A 72 36.17 55.39 10.89
CA TRP A 72 36.06 55.77 9.49
C TRP A 72 36.45 57.23 9.23
N ASN A 73 36.07 58.14 10.12
CA ASN A 73 36.48 59.54 10.05
C ASN A 73 37.98 59.71 10.25
N GLN A 74 38.60 58.97 11.17
CA GLN A 74 40.06 58.97 11.35
C GLN A 74 40.77 58.44 10.10
N LYS A 75 40.28 57.33 9.53
CA LYS A 75 40.79 56.81 8.25
C LYS A 75 40.67 57.84 7.12
N TRP A 76 39.56 58.57 7.02
CA TRP A 76 39.38 59.63 6.04
C TRP A 76 40.34 60.81 6.26
N VAL A 77 40.54 61.26 7.50
CA VAL A 77 41.49 62.33 7.84
C VAL A 77 42.93 61.91 7.52
N ASP A 78 43.32 60.68 7.87
CA ASP A 78 44.65 60.16 7.59
C ASP A 78 44.88 59.99 6.07
N LEU A 79 43.86 59.54 5.34
CA LEU A 79 43.89 59.40 3.88
C LEU A 79 43.95 60.79 3.21
N SER A 80 43.09 61.72 3.59
CA SER A 80 43.03 63.07 3.01
C SER A 80 44.32 63.88 3.20
N LEU A 81 44.96 63.78 4.37
CA LEU A 81 46.14 64.59 4.71
C LEU A 81 47.47 63.94 4.30
N ASN A 82 47.65 62.64 4.55
CA ASN A 82 48.95 62.00 4.35
C ASN A 82 49.04 61.30 2.99
N SER A 83 48.01 60.56 2.58
CA SER A 83 48.11 59.71 1.38
C SER A 83 48.09 60.51 0.07
N PHE A 84 47.28 61.58 -0.01
CA PHE A 84 47.30 62.48 -1.17
C PHE A 84 48.60 63.27 -1.27
N ALA A 85 49.17 63.69 -0.14
CA ALA A 85 50.48 64.35 -0.10
C ALA A 85 51.61 63.41 -0.54
N ASP A 86 51.55 62.13 -0.13
CA ASP A 86 52.50 61.11 -0.56
C ASP A 86 52.38 60.80 -2.06
N ILE A 87 51.16 60.77 -2.61
CA ILE A 87 50.95 60.62 -4.06
C ILE A 87 51.50 61.83 -4.81
N GLU A 88 51.27 63.04 -4.32
CA GLU A 88 51.75 64.27 -4.97
C GLU A 88 53.29 64.33 -4.97
N ASN A 89 53.92 63.93 -3.86
CA ASN A 89 55.38 63.76 -3.80
C ASN A 89 55.88 62.69 -4.79
N ASN A 90 55.23 61.52 -4.83
CA ASN A 90 55.61 60.45 -5.76
C ASN A 90 55.41 60.87 -7.23
N LEU A 91 54.34 61.63 -7.52
CA LEU A 91 54.05 62.18 -8.85
C LEU A 91 55.16 63.14 -9.27
N PHE A 92 55.53 64.09 -8.41
CA PHE A 92 56.63 65.03 -8.65
C PHE A 92 57.99 64.34 -8.84
N GLU A 93 58.32 63.35 -8.01
CA GLU A 93 59.55 62.57 -8.18
C GLU A 93 59.57 61.79 -9.52
N THR A 94 58.43 61.23 -9.89
CA THR A 94 58.27 60.43 -11.12
C THR A 94 58.32 61.29 -12.37
N GLU A 95 57.76 62.50 -12.34
CA GLU A 95 57.97 63.54 -13.35
C GLU A 95 59.45 63.92 -13.47
N GLY A 96 60.16 64.08 -12.35
CA GLY A 96 61.60 64.32 -12.31
C GLY A 96 62.40 63.18 -12.98
N TYR A 97 62.03 61.93 -12.75
CA TYR A 97 62.63 60.78 -13.44
C TYR A 97 62.31 60.74 -14.94
N ASN A 98 61.10 61.14 -15.33
CA ASN A 98 60.71 61.19 -16.74
C ASN A 98 61.44 62.32 -17.50
N ASN A 99 61.55 63.50 -16.88
CA ASN A 99 62.28 64.65 -17.41
C ASN A 99 63.79 64.41 -17.53
N SER A 100 64.36 63.57 -16.66
CA SER A 100 65.78 63.16 -16.72
C SER A 100 66.04 61.91 -17.59
N PHE A 101 65.07 61.50 -18.42
CA PHE A 101 65.15 60.34 -19.33
C PHE A 101 65.39 58.98 -18.63
N ARG A 102 65.10 58.86 -17.33
CA ARG A 102 65.19 57.61 -16.55
C ARG A 102 63.89 56.80 -16.64
N PHE A 103 63.54 56.38 -17.84
CA PHE A 103 62.22 55.78 -18.14
C PHE A 103 61.86 54.54 -17.33
N LEU A 104 62.84 53.71 -16.96
CA LEU A 104 62.59 52.47 -16.20
C LEU A 104 62.19 52.79 -14.75
N LYS A 105 62.76 53.85 -14.16
CA LYS A 105 62.37 54.36 -12.85
C LYS A 105 61.05 55.13 -12.92
N ALA A 106 60.85 55.93 -13.97
CA ALA A 106 59.59 56.63 -14.20
C ALA A 106 58.42 55.63 -14.34
N LYS A 107 58.61 54.51 -15.05
CA LYS A 107 57.59 53.46 -15.16
C LYS A 107 57.25 52.81 -13.81
N HIS A 108 58.26 52.43 -13.02
CA HIS A 108 57.99 51.89 -11.67
C HIS A 108 57.33 52.92 -10.75
N GLY A 109 57.67 54.20 -10.91
CA GLY A 109 56.99 55.30 -10.21
C GLY A 109 55.52 55.42 -10.61
N ILE A 110 55.22 55.36 -11.90
CA ILE A 110 53.84 55.34 -12.45
C ILE A 110 53.06 54.15 -11.89
N ASP A 111 53.60 52.93 -11.97
CA ASP A 111 52.93 51.71 -11.47
C ASP A 111 52.66 51.81 -9.94
N LYS A 112 53.60 52.40 -9.18
CA LYS A 112 53.44 52.65 -7.74
C LYS A 112 52.33 53.67 -7.46
N ILE A 113 52.33 54.81 -8.18
CA ILE A 113 51.29 55.84 -8.04
C ILE A 113 49.91 55.26 -8.40
N GLU A 114 49.81 54.49 -9.48
CA GLU A 114 48.58 53.83 -9.90
C GLU A 114 48.04 52.91 -8.80
N SER A 115 48.88 52.06 -8.21
CA SER A 115 48.47 51.20 -7.08
C SER A 115 48.06 51.98 -5.82
N GLN A 116 48.69 53.13 -5.55
CA GLN A 116 48.33 53.97 -4.41
C GLN A 116 46.97 54.65 -4.64
N ILE A 117 46.71 55.11 -5.87
CA ILE A 117 45.42 55.69 -6.26
C ILE A 117 44.32 54.63 -6.20
N ASP A 118 44.56 53.41 -6.68
CA ASP A 118 43.60 52.31 -6.62
C ASP A 118 43.23 51.93 -5.17
N LEU A 119 44.21 51.84 -4.27
CA LEU A 119 43.97 51.56 -2.84
C LEU A 119 43.17 52.68 -2.18
N ILE A 120 43.49 53.93 -2.49
CA ILE A 120 42.72 55.08 -1.98
C ILE A 120 41.29 55.04 -2.51
N GLU A 121 41.08 54.73 -3.79
CA GLU A 121 39.73 54.63 -4.35
C GLU A 121 38.91 53.52 -3.66
N GLU A 122 39.52 52.37 -3.37
CA GLU A 122 38.89 51.30 -2.59
C GLU A 122 38.54 51.75 -1.16
N ASP A 123 39.47 52.40 -0.46
CA ASP A 123 39.24 52.90 0.90
C ASP A 123 38.15 53.99 0.94
N ILE A 124 38.16 54.92 -0.03
CA ILE A 124 37.14 55.97 -0.16
C ILE A 124 35.77 55.35 -0.41
N THR A 125 35.66 54.39 -1.34
CA THR A 125 34.37 53.73 -1.61
C THR A 125 33.88 52.92 -0.41
N ALA A 126 34.77 52.27 0.35
CA ALA A 126 34.43 51.57 1.58
C ALA A 126 33.89 52.53 2.67
N ILE A 127 34.54 53.68 2.87
CA ILE A 127 34.09 54.73 3.80
C ILE A 127 32.69 55.23 3.41
N ARG A 128 32.49 55.58 2.13
CA ARG A 128 31.19 56.07 1.64
C ARG A 128 30.08 55.04 1.80
N ASN A 129 30.35 53.78 1.50
CA ASN A 129 29.39 52.69 1.69
C ASN A 129 29.04 52.49 3.17
N ALA A 130 30.02 52.56 4.08
CA ALA A 130 29.78 52.44 5.50
C ALA A 130 28.93 53.60 6.06
N LEU A 131 29.22 54.84 5.62
CA LEU A 131 28.43 56.02 5.99
C LEU A 131 27.00 55.96 5.43
N ALA A 132 26.85 55.57 4.16
CA ALA A 132 25.55 55.41 3.53
C ALA A 132 24.70 54.29 4.17
N GLU A 133 25.33 53.21 4.65
CA GLU A 133 24.61 52.15 5.36
C GLU A 133 24.09 52.63 6.71
N LEU A 134 24.85 53.46 7.45
CA LEU A 134 24.37 54.07 8.71
C LEU A 134 23.16 54.98 8.47
N GLU A 135 23.19 55.83 7.45
CA GLU A 135 22.06 56.68 7.07
C GLU A 135 20.83 55.86 6.63
N LYS A 136 21.06 54.81 5.84
CA LYS A 136 20.00 53.92 5.36
C LYS A 136 19.36 53.10 6.49
N GLN A 137 20.13 52.70 7.50
CA GLN A 137 19.61 51.99 8.67
C GLN A 137 18.69 52.87 9.50
N GLU A 138 19.02 54.14 9.71
CA GLU A 138 18.14 55.09 10.41
C GLU A 138 16.80 55.27 9.66
N SER A 139 16.85 55.49 8.35
CA SER A 139 15.65 55.65 7.53
C SER A 139 14.79 54.39 7.50
N LYS A 140 15.41 53.20 7.48
CA LYS A 140 14.68 51.92 7.57
C LYS A 140 14.08 51.70 8.95
N ASN A 141 14.82 51.97 10.01
CA ASN A 141 14.37 51.75 11.39
C ASN A 141 13.16 52.62 11.70
N SER A 142 13.17 53.91 11.32
CA SER A 142 12.02 54.80 11.54
C SER A 142 10.73 54.31 10.88
N GLY A 143 10.80 53.81 9.64
CA GLY A 143 9.64 53.23 8.94
C GLY A 143 9.15 51.92 9.55
N ARG A 144 10.07 51.04 9.97
CA ARG A 144 9.76 49.75 10.60
C ARG A 144 9.10 49.91 11.98
N VAL A 145 9.55 50.87 12.77
CA VAL A 145 8.99 51.13 14.11
C VAL A 145 7.53 51.54 14.04
N LEU A 146 7.15 52.39 13.07
CA LEU A 146 5.75 52.77 12.88
C LEU A 146 4.88 51.55 12.57
N HIS A 147 5.38 50.64 11.73
CA HIS A 147 4.69 49.40 11.40
C HIS A 147 4.60 48.46 12.61
N ALA A 148 5.68 48.28 13.36
CA ALA A 148 5.71 47.46 14.57
C ALA A 148 4.78 48.02 15.66
N LEU A 149 4.70 49.34 15.82
CA LEU A 149 3.76 50.00 16.73
C LEU A 149 2.30 49.81 16.31
N ASP A 150 1.98 49.92 15.02
CA ASP A 150 0.61 49.65 14.52
C ASP A 150 0.20 48.19 14.74
N LEU A 151 1.12 47.24 14.50
CA LEU A 151 0.88 45.82 14.81
C LEU A 151 0.66 45.59 16.31
N PHE A 152 1.49 46.22 17.15
CA PHE A 152 1.37 46.12 18.60
C PHE A 152 0.08 46.75 19.13
N GLU A 153 -0.35 47.91 18.61
CA GLU A 153 -1.61 48.55 18.98
C GLU A 153 -2.82 47.68 18.58
N LYS A 154 -2.80 47.11 17.38
CA LYS A 154 -3.81 46.13 16.94
C LYS A 154 -3.85 44.91 17.85
N LEU A 155 -2.69 44.39 18.24
CA LEU A 155 -2.57 43.26 19.16
C LEU A 155 -3.15 43.60 20.53
N GLN A 156 -2.83 44.78 21.08
CA GLN A 156 -3.40 45.26 22.35
C GLN A 156 -4.93 45.39 22.28
N VAL A 157 -5.46 45.95 21.20
CA VAL A 157 -6.91 46.08 21.00
C VAL A 157 -7.57 44.71 20.88
N SER A 158 -6.94 43.76 20.16
CA SER A 158 -7.44 42.39 20.02
C SER A 158 -7.48 41.64 21.36
N VAL A 159 -6.42 41.76 22.17
CA VAL A 159 -6.35 41.14 23.49
C VAL A 159 -7.37 41.78 24.45
N ALA A 160 -7.54 43.11 24.41
CA ALA A 160 -8.50 43.82 25.24
C ALA A 160 -9.96 43.50 24.91
N ASN A 161 -10.29 43.32 23.62
CA ASN A 161 -11.66 43.01 23.19
C ASN A 161 -12.08 41.59 23.55
N ASP A 162 -11.17 40.62 23.49
CA ASP A 162 -11.47 39.19 23.68
C ASP A 162 -10.93 38.64 25.01
N THR A 163 -10.96 39.45 26.07
CA THR A 163 -10.40 39.10 27.39
C THR A 163 -10.91 37.73 27.90
N GLU A 164 -12.22 37.45 27.77
CA GLU A 164 -12.79 36.17 28.22
C GLU A 164 -12.27 34.95 27.44
N SER A 165 -11.90 35.12 26.17
CA SER A 165 -11.44 34.03 25.30
C SER A 165 -10.03 33.54 25.62
N TYR A 166 -9.22 34.36 26.31
CA TYR A 166 -7.85 34.01 26.68
C TYR A 166 -7.75 33.34 28.06
N GLY A 167 -8.80 33.41 28.88
CA GLY A 167 -8.93 32.70 30.15
C GLY A 167 -7.68 32.80 31.04
N SER A 168 -7.13 31.64 31.42
CA SER A 168 -5.97 31.51 32.31
C SER A 168 -4.64 31.99 31.70
N ALA A 169 -4.57 32.23 30.38
CA ALA A 169 -3.36 32.71 29.69
C ALA A 169 -3.20 34.24 29.72
N LEU A 170 -4.25 35.00 30.06
CA LEU A 170 -4.22 36.47 30.10
C LEU A 170 -3.02 37.06 30.87
N PRO A 171 -2.70 36.61 32.10
CA PRO A 171 -1.67 37.27 32.90
C PRO A 171 -0.27 37.15 32.27
N GLU A 172 0.03 36.04 31.59
CA GLU A 172 1.31 35.89 30.88
C GLU A 172 1.30 36.65 29.54
N ILE A 173 0.15 36.75 28.84
CA ILE A 173 0.03 37.62 27.65
C ILE A 173 0.29 39.08 28.03
N GLU A 174 -0.33 39.58 29.10
CA GLU A 174 -0.13 40.95 29.60
C GLU A 174 1.34 41.22 29.94
N LYS A 175 2.01 40.27 30.59
CA LYS A 175 3.43 40.36 30.92
C LYS A 175 4.33 40.38 29.68
N GLN A 176 4.00 39.63 28.63
CA GLN A 176 4.72 39.72 27.35
C GLN A 176 4.44 41.06 26.64
N LEU A 177 3.22 41.58 26.71
CA LEU A 177 2.89 42.92 26.19
C LEU A 177 3.68 44.02 26.93
N GLU A 178 3.80 43.95 28.25
CA GLU A 178 4.62 44.87 29.04
C GLU A 178 6.11 44.79 28.67
N LYS A 179 6.62 43.57 28.44
CA LYS A 179 8.00 43.36 27.99
C LYS A 179 8.25 44.01 26.63
N ILE A 180 7.35 43.80 25.66
CA ILE A 180 7.41 44.43 24.32
C ILE A 180 7.35 45.96 24.46
N GLN A 181 6.50 46.50 25.34
CA GLN A 181 6.43 47.94 25.60
C GLN A 181 7.74 48.50 26.19
N SER A 182 8.40 47.74 27.06
CA SER A 182 9.73 48.09 27.57
C SER A 182 10.79 48.06 26.48
N GLU A 183 10.77 47.07 25.58
CA GLU A 183 11.67 46.97 24.43
C GLU A 183 11.49 48.15 23.47
N PHE A 184 10.25 48.56 23.17
CA PHE A 184 9.98 49.79 22.41
C PHE A 184 10.50 51.06 23.12
N SER A 185 10.35 51.15 24.43
CA SER A 185 10.86 52.31 25.19
C SER A 185 12.40 52.38 25.15
N GLN A 186 13.07 51.22 25.22
CA GLN A 186 14.51 51.11 25.04
C GLN A 186 14.93 51.48 23.61
N PHE A 187 14.20 51.00 22.61
CA PHE A 187 14.39 51.37 21.21
C PHE A 187 14.30 52.89 21.02
N VAL A 188 13.23 53.54 21.49
CA VAL A 188 13.03 54.99 21.34
C VAL A 188 14.15 55.77 22.04
N THR A 189 14.61 55.28 23.20
CA THR A 189 15.73 55.87 23.92
C THR A 189 17.03 55.76 23.14
N LEU A 190 17.34 54.60 22.57
CA LEU A 190 18.56 54.36 21.77
C LEU A 190 18.54 55.10 20.43
N ASN A 191 17.39 55.14 19.77
CA ASN A 191 17.20 55.90 18.54
C ASN A 191 17.33 57.42 18.78
N SER A 192 16.74 57.93 19.86
CA SER A 192 16.88 59.35 20.26
C SER A 192 18.28 59.68 20.78
N SER A 193 19.00 58.68 21.31
CA SER A 193 20.39 58.81 21.76
C SER A 193 21.39 58.58 20.62
N GLY A 194 20.95 58.23 19.41
CA GLY A 194 21.80 58.16 18.22
C GLY A 194 22.64 56.89 18.05
N ASP A 195 22.18 55.72 18.52
CA ASP A 195 22.78 54.43 18.11
C ASP A 195 21.81 53.63 17.20
N PRO A 196 21.79 53.88 15.88
CA PRO A 196 20.86 53.24 14.96
C PRO A 196 21.11 51.74 14.79
N VAL A 197 22.33 51.27 15.03
CA VAL A 197 22.71 49.86 14.86
C VAL A 197 22.13 49.00 16.00
N GLU A 198 22.34 49.43 17.25
CA GLU A 198 21.80 48.72 18.42
C GLU A 198 20.27 48.82 18.47
N ALA A 199 19.72 49.97 18.05
CA ALA A 199 18.28 50.14 17.91
C ALA A 199 17.68 49.16 16.88
N ALA A 200 18.35 48.89 15.75
CA ALA A 200 17.89 47.92 14.76
C ALA A 200 17.77 46.50 15.36
N GLU A 201 18.76 46.06 16.14
CA GLU A 201 18.77 44.72 16.73
C GLU A 201 17.65 44.54 17.77
N ILE A 202 17.36 45.58 18.57
CA ILE A 202 16.24 45.56 19.52
C ILE A 202 14.92 45.54 18.76
N LEU A 203 14.80 46.32 17.68
CA LEU A 203 13.60 46.34 16.85
C LEU A 203 13.32 44.99 16.21
N ASP A 204 14.35 44.30 15.69
CA ASP A 204 14.23 42.95 15.15
C ASP A 204 13.67 41.98 16.20
N LYS A 205 14.25 41.98 17.42
CA LYS A 205 13.75 41.16 18.54
C LYS A 205 12.31 41.50 18.92
N THR A 206 11.98 42.79 18.91
CA THR A 206 10.64 43.27 19.25
C THR A 206 9.62 42.82 18.20
N GLU A 207 9.96 42.92 16.91
CA GLU A 207 9.14 42.43 15.80
C GLU A 207 8.92 40.91 15.91
N ASP A 208 9.98 40.14 16.18
CA ASP A 208 9.88 38.69 16.38
C ASP A 208 8.96 38.34 17.57
N HIS A 209 9.08 39.07 18.69
CA HIS A 209 8.20 38.89 19.85
C HIS A 209 6.74 39.26 19.53
N ILE A 210 6.49 40.33 18.78
CA ILE A 210 5.14 40.73 18.35
C ILE A 210 4.53 39.66 17.45
N LEU A 211 5.28 39.14 16.49
CA LEU A 211 4.81 38.09 15.59
C LEU A 211 4.49 36.80 16.34
N ALA A 212 5.39 36.38 17.24
CA ALA A 212 5.17 35.21 18.09
C ALA A 212 3.93 35.38 18.97
N LEU A 213 3.78 36.55 19.62
CA LEU A 213 2.63 36.83 20.48
C LEU A 213 1.33 36.92 19.67
N THR A 214 1.37 37.49 18.46
CA THR A 214 0.21 37.53 17.55
C THR A 214 -0.25 36.12 17.21
N HIS A 215 0.67 35.22 16.87
CA HIS A 215 0.35 33.83 16.58
C HIS A 215 -0.24 33.09 17.80
N ILE A 216 0.29 33.39 18.99
CA ILE A 216 -0.19 32.85 20.26
C ILE A 216 -1.63 33.32 20.52
N VAL A 217 -1.88 34.63 20.40
CA VAL A 217 -3.20 35.25 20.60
C VAL A 217 -4.24 34.73 19.60
N GLU A 218 -3.86 34.43 18.35
CA GLU A 218 -4.80 33.84 17.38
C GLU A 218 -5.22 32.40 17.75
N LYS A 219 -4.33 31.61 18.37
CA LYS A 219 -4.55 30.18 18.65
C LYS A 219 -5.17 29.89 20.01
N ILE A 220 -4.92 30.73 21.02
CA ILE A 220 -5.41 30.50 22.39
C ILE A 220 -6.94 30.38 22.47
N PRO A 221 -7.75 31.23 21.81
CA PRO A 221 -9.21 31.14 21.92
C PRO A 221 -9.79 29.79 21.55
N GLU A 222 -9.26 29.15 20.50
CA GLU A 222 -9.69 27.82 20.08
C GLU A 222 -9.33 26.77 21.13
N LEU A 223 -8.10 26.79 21.64
CA LEU A 223 -7.61 25.85 22.65
C LEU A 223 -8.34 26.00 23.98
N VAL A 224 -8.62 27.23 24.41
CA VAL A 224 -9.37 27.53 25.63
C VAL A 224 -10.83 27.11 25.49
N SER A 225 -11.48 27.36 24.34
CA SER A 225 -12.85 26.87 24.10
C SER A 225 -12.93 25.35 24.15
N GLU A 226 -11.94 24.65 23.61
CA GLU A 226 -11.88 23.18 23.70
C GLU A 226 -11.71 22.70 25.15
N LEU A 227 -10.82 23.33 25.91
CA LEU A 227 -10.49 22.91 27.27
C LEU A 227 -11.53 23.31 28.33
N ASP A 228 -12.13 24.49 28.25
CA ASP A 228 -13.05 24.99 29.27
C ASP A 228 -14.51 24.57 29.03
N GLN A 229 -14.90 24.30 27.78
CA GLN A 229 -16.29 23.94 27.42
C GLN A 229 -16.40 22.51 26.90
N LYS A 230 -15.73 22.19 25.79
CA LYS A 230 -16.01 20.92 25.09
C LYS A 230 -15.55 19.68 25.84
N LEU A 231 -14.30 19.65 26.31
CA LEU A 231 -13.76 18.47 26.99
C LEU A 231 -14.45 18.20 28.34
N PRO A 232 -14.74 19.21 29.19
CA PRO A 232 -15.48 18.99 30.44
C PRO A 232 -16.91 18.52 30.19
N GLU A 233 -17.63 19.10 29.22
CA GLU A 233 -18.98 18.65 28.85
C GLU A 233 -18.99 17.20 28.38
N GLN A 234 -18.04 16.81 27.51
CA GLN A 234 -17.89 15.43 27.06
C GLN A 234 -17.53 14.47 28.20
N LEU A 235 -16.73 14.92 29.17
CA LEU A 235 -16.33 14.13 30.33
C LEU A 235 -17.53 13.90 31.27
N GLU A 236 -18.33 14.94 31.52
CA GLU A 236 -19.57 14.82 32.28
C GLU A 236 -20.59 13.92 31.57
N ASP A 237 -20.69 14.03 30.24
CA ASP A 237 -21.52 13.14 29.43
C ASP A 237 -21.06 11.67 29.55
N LEU A 238 -19.74 11.41 29.51
CA LEU A 238 -19.18 10.07 29.72
C LEU A 238 -19.45 9.54 31.13
N GLU A 239 -19.27 10.35 32.17
CA GLU A 239 -19.54 9.96 33.56
C GLU A 239 -21.04 9.67 33.76
N SER A 240 -21.92 10.49 33.19
CA SER A 240 -23.36 10.28 33.24
C SER A 240 -23.79 9.03 32.46
N GLY A 241 -23.17 8.80 31.30
CA GLY A 241 -23.34 7.60 30.48
C GLY A 241 -22.90 6.34 31.23
N HIS A 242 -21.72 6.38 31.84
CA HIS A 242 -21.18 5.30 32.67
C HIS A 242 -22.12 5.00 33.85
N ARG A 243 -22.64 6.02 34.54
CA ARG A 243 -23.61 5.84 35.64
C ARG A 243 -24.89 5.16 35.18
N LYS A 244 -25.44 5.58 34.04
CA LYS A 244 -26.63 4.94 33.44
C LYS A 244 -26.34 3.48 33.02
N LEU A 245 -25.15 3.19 32.55
CA LEU A 245 -24.71 1.83 32.20
C LEU A 245 -24.55 0.96 33.45
N LEU A 246 -24.00 1.50 34.55
CA LEU A 246 -23.97 0.81 35.83
C LEU A 246 -25.37 0.55 36.40
N GLU A 247 -26.27 1.54 36.33
CA GLU A 247 -27.68 1.40 36.77
C GLU A 247 -28.45 0.36 35.94
N SER A 248 -28.15 0.27 34.64
CA SER A 248 -28.70 -0.77 33.76
C SER A 248 -27.98 -2.12 33.88
N GLY A 249 -27.00 -2.23 34.78
CA GLY A 249 -26.37 -3.49 35.16
C GLY A 249 -25.28 -3.97 34.20
N TYR A 250 -24.64 -3.06 33.45
CA TYR A 250 -23.46 -3.37 32.67
C TYR A 250 -22.24 -3.47 33.59
N HIS A 251 -21.53 -4.60 33.56
CA HIS A 251 -20.28 -4.77 34.28
C HIS A 251 -19.13 -4.76 33.27
N PHE A 252 -18.23 -3.79 33.41
CA PHE A 252 -17.03 -3.70 32.59
C PHE A 252 -15.91 -4.52 33.23
N ILE A 253 -15.16 -5.24 32.40
CA ILE A 253 -14.05 -6.11 32.82
C ILE A 253 -12.90 -5.24 33.41
N GLU A 254 -12.76 -4.01 32.91
CA GLU A 254 -11.76 -3.07 33.37
C GLU A 254 -12.23 -2.34 34.62
N THR A 255 -11.66 -2.72 35.76
CA THR A 255 -11.87 -2.07 37.07
C THR A 255 -11.29 -0.65 37.13
N ASP A 256 -10.64 -0.18 36.06
CA ASP A 256 -9.87 1.05 36.02
C ASP A 256 -10.59 2.23 35.35
N ILE A 257 -11.86 2.10 34.91
CA ILE A 257 -12.59 3.21 34.27
C ILE A 257 -12.67 4.43 35.20
N GLU A 258 -12.92 4.22 36.50
CA GLU A 258 -12.92 5.29 37.50
C GLU A 258 -11.53 5.94 37.67
N SER A 259 -10.47 5.14 37.60
CA SER A 259 -9.09 5.64 37.66
C SER A 259 -8.73 6.46 36.43
N ARG A 260 -9.23 6.07 35.24
CA ARG A 260 -9.07 6.81 33.99
C ARG A 260 -9.81 8.14 34.03
N PHE A 261 -11.02 8.19 34.59
CA PHE A 261 -11.72 9.47 34.80
C PHE A 261 -10.91 10.41 35.71
N GLN A 262 -10.33 9.91 36.80
CA GLN A 262 -9.45 10.71 37.66
C GLN A 262 -8.17 11.19 36.94
N GLN A 263 -7.60 10.35 36.08
CA GLN A 263 -6.46 10.72 35.23
C GLN A 263 -6.85 11.81 34.24
N LEU A 264 -8.00 11.70 33.57
CA LEU A 264 -8.52 12.71 32.65
C LEU A 264 -8.75 14.06 33.35
N HIS A 265 -9.35 14.08 34.54
CA HIS A 265 -9.47 15.30 35.36
C HIS A 265 -8.10 15.91 35.71
N THR A 266 -7.11 15.07 36.00
CA THR A 266 -5.74 15.52 36.30
C THR A 266 -5.06 16.09 35.05
N SER A 267 -5.24 15.45 33.90
CA SER A 267 -4.72 15.88 32.60
C SER A 267 -5.37 17.19 32.14
N LEU A 268 -6.68 17.37 32.34
CA LEU A 268 -7.36 18.64 32.07
C LEU A 268 -6.81 19.77 32.94
N LYS A 269 -6.60 19.51 34.23
CA LYS A 269 -5.99 20.49 35.13
C LYS A 269 -4.56 20.83 34.71
N ARG A 270 -3.74 19.83 34.40
CA ARG A 270 -2.37 20.02 33.89
C ARG A 270 -2.37 20.84 32.60
N ASN A 271 -3.30 20.56 31.71
CA ASN A 271 -3.38 21.30 30.46
C ASN A 271 -3.82 22.76 30.67
N SER A 272 -4.70 23.04 31.65
CA SER A 272 -5.01 24.42 32.06
C SER A 272 -3.78 25.18 32.57
N GLU A 273 -2.86 24.49 33.25
CA GLU A 273 -1.58 25.05 33.70
C GLU A 273 -0.62 25.29 32.52
N ASN A 274 -0.59 24.39 31.53
CA ASN A 274 0.20 24.56 30.31
C ASN A 274 -0.28 25.78 29.48
N ILE A 275 -1.59 25.95 29.34
CA ILE A 275 -2.20 27.13 28.70
C ILE A 275 -1.83 28.41 29.46
N ALA A 276 -1.87 28.38 30.80
CA ALA A 276 -1.45 29.51 31.63
C ALA A 276 0.03 29.87 31.42
N SER A 277 0.88 28.89 31.13
CA SER A 277 2.31 29.09 30.83
C SER A 277 2.63 29.44 29.36
N LEU A 278 1.62 29.58 28.50
CA LEU A 278 1.74 29.82 27.05
C LEU A 278 2.43 28.70 26.25
N GLU A 279 2.46 27.47 26.78
CA GLU A 279 2.99 26.29 26.09
C GLU A 279 1.95 25.67 25.13
N LEU A 280 1.60 26.40 24.06
CA LEU A 280 0.48 26.04 23.17
C LEU A 280 0.66 24.67 22.47
N ASP A 281 1.88 24.33 22.07
CA ASP A 281 2.15 23.07 21.38
C ASP A 281 1.96 21.87 22.31
N ASN A 282 2.40 21.99 23.56
CA ASN A 282 2.16 20.98 24.59
C ASN A 282 0.68 20.90 24.94
N ALA A 283 -0.01 22.04 25.02
CA ALA A 283 -1.41 22.09 25.34
C ALA A 283 -2.29 21.44 24.25
N GLN A 284 -1.95 21.66 22.98
CA GLN A 284 -2.60 21.02 21.85
C GLN A 284 -2.37 19.50 21.83
N TYR A 285 -1.14 19.07 22.14
CA TYR A 285 -0.82 17.65 22.26
C TYR A 285 -1.61 16.98 23.39
N GLU A 286 -1.64 17.58 24.58
CA GLU A 286 -2.41 17.07 25.72
C GLU A 286 -3.92 17.05 25.42
N ASN A 287 -4.48 18.07 24.76
CA ASN A 287 -5.88 18.05 24.30
C ASN A 287 -6.16 16.87 23.36
N THR A 288 -5.25 16.59 22.42
CA THR A 288 -5.41 15.46 21.49
C THR A 288 -5.38 14.13 22.24
N GLN A 289 -4.46 13.96 23.20
CA GLN A 289 -4.40 12.74 24.02
C GLN A 289 -5.66 12.55 24.87
N ILE A 290 -6.18 13.63 25.47
CA ILE A 290 -7.44 13.59 26.22
C ILE A 290 -8.59 13.16 25.31
N GLN A 291 -8.70 13.71 24.09
CA GLN A 291 -9.71 13.30 23.11
C GLN A 291 -9.59 11.82 22.72
N GLU A 292 -8.37 11.34 22.44
CA GLU A 292 -8.13 9.92 22.11
C GLU A 292 -8.54 8.98 23.25
N GLU A 293 -8.24 9.34 24.50
CA GLU A 293 -8.66 8.56 25.67
C GLU A 293 -10.19 8.58 25.86
N MET A 294 -10.84 9.72 25.63
CA MET A 294 -12.29 9.85 25.69
C MET A 294 -12.99 9.05 24.58
N ASP A 295 -12.49 9.10 23.35
CA ASP A 295 -12.99 8.31 22.23
C ASP A 295 -12.83 6.81 22.50
N ALA A 296 -11.71 6.39 23.08
CA ALA A 296 -11.51 5.00 23.49
C ALA A 296 -12.55 4.55 24.55
N LEU A 297 -12.88 5.41 25.51
CA LEU A 297 -13.95 5.15 26.49
C LEU A 297 -15.32 5.02 25.81
N TYR A 298 -15.65 5.94 24.90
CA TYR A 298 -16.89 5.86 24.11
C TYR A 298 -16.97 4.58 23.29
N ASP A 299 -15.88 4.16 22.64
CA ASP A 299 -15.84 2.95 21.84
C ASP A 299 -16.03 1.69 22.69
N MET A 300 -15.46 1.64 23.90
CA MET A 300 -15.69 0.57 24.85
C MET A 300 -17.16 0.49 25.27
N PHE A 301 -17.78 1.63 25.62
CA PHE A 301 -19.20 1.67 25.97
C PHE A 301 -20.09 1.27 24.80
N ASN A 302 -19.80 1.77 23.60
CA ASN A 302 -20.54 1.44 22.39
C ASN A 302 -20.43 -0.04 22.02
N ARG A 303 -19.24 -0.63 22.19
CA ARG A 303 -19.04 -2.07 21.99
C ARG A 303 -19.94 -2.86 22.94
N GLU A 304 -19.94 -2.52 24.22
CA GLU A 304 -20.72 -3.23 25.22
C GLU A 304 -22.24 -3.10 24.99
N ILE A 305 -22.72 -1.90 24.62
CA ILE A 305 -24.13 -1.66 24.24
C ILE A 305 -24.53 -2.49 23.00
N LYS A 306 -23.65 -2.55 21.99
CA LYS A 306 -23.89 -3.36 20.79
C LYS A 306 -23.91 -4.86 21.14
N SER A 307 -22.94 -5.32 21.94
CA SER A 307 -22.85 -6.69 22.42
C SER A 307 -24.11 -7.11 23.17
N HIS A 308 -24.62 -6.26 24.07
CA HIS A 308 -25.87 -6.54 24.79
C HIS A 308 -27.06 -6.76 23.85
N LYS A 309 -27.22 -5.92 22.82
CA LYS A 309 -28.32 -6.08 21.84
C LYS A 309 -28.21 -7.41 21.07
N VAL A 310 -27.00 -7.86 20.77
CA VAL A 310 -26.74 -9.13 20.08
C VAL A 310 -27.01 -10.31 21.02
N VAL A 311 -26.51 -10.24 22.26
CA VAL A 311 -26.76 -11.23 23.31
C VAL A 311 -28.27 -11.42 23.53
N VAL A 312 -29.04 -10.35 23.69
CA VAL A 312 -30.50 -10.45 23.89
C VAL A 312 -31.18 -11.16 22.72
N LYS A 313 -30.72 -10.94 21.48
CA LYS A 313 -31.25 -11.67 20.32
C LYS A 313 -30.85 -13.15 20.36
N LEU A 314 -29.59 -13.44 20.66
CA LEU A 314 -29.04 -14.80 20.72
C LEU A 314 -29.69 -15.62 21.82
N VAL A 315 -29.84 -15.07 23.03
CA VAL A 315 -30.50 -15.74 24.16
C VAL A 315 -31.95 -16.13 23.82
N ASN A 316 -32.64 -15.33 23.01
CA ASN A 316 -34.01 -15.64 22.59
C ASN A 316 -34.08 -16.68 21.45
N SER A 317 -33.10 -16.72 20.53
CA SER A 317 -33.14 -17.59 19.34
C SER A 317 -32.42 -18.93 19.53
N LEU A 318 -31.34 -18.95 20.30
CA LEU A 318 -30.45 -20.10 20.49
C LEU A 318 -31.17 -21.31 21.11
N PRO A 319 -32.07 -21.17 22.11
CA PRO A 319 -32.82 -22.30 22.64
C PRO A 319 -33.75 -22.94 21.60
N GLY A 320 -34.36 -22.12 20.73
CA GLY A 320 -35.19 -22.62 19.64
C GLY A 320 -34.38 -23.39 18.60
N TYR A 321 -33.20 -22.86 18.26
CA TYR A 321 -32.29 -23.47 17.28
C TYR A 321 -31.66 -24.78 17.80
N LEU A 322 -31.27 -24.81 19.09
CA LEU A 322 -30.84 -26.03 19.77
C LEU A 322 -31.95 -27.07 19.82
N GLY A 323 -33.18 -26.66 20.14
CA GLY A 323 -34.35 -27.54 20.13
C GLY A 323 -34.57 -28.21 18.77
N HIS A 324 -34.53 -27.43 17.69
CA HIS A 324 -34.68 -27.96 16.32
C HIS A 324 -33.55 -28.93 15.95
N THR A 325 -32.30 -28.59 16.29
CA THR A 325 -31.14 -29.45 16.01
C THR A 325 -31.18 -30.77 16.82
N LYS A 326 -31.74 -30.75 18.03
CA LYS A 326 -31.96 -31.92 18.87
C LYS A 326 -33.07 -32.83 18.31
N GLU A 327 -34.15 -32.24 17.81
CA GLU A 327 -35.23 -32.96 17.13
C GLU A 327 -34.73 -33.62 15.84
N ASN A 328 -33.98 -32.88 15.01
CA ASN A 328 -33.35 -33.43 13.81
C ASN A 328 -32.43 -34.62 14.12
N ASN A 329 -31.64 -34.52 15.19
CA ASN A 329 -30.80 -35.62 15.63
C ASN A 329 -31.62 -36.87 16.04
N GLN A 330 -32.73 -36.69 16.76
CA GLN A 330 -33.64 -37.78 17.11
C GLN A 330 -34.27 -38.44 15.88
N ASN A 331 -34.64 -37.63 14.88
CA ASN A 331 -35.15 -38.12 13.61
C ASN A 331 -34.09 -38.94 12.87
N LEU A 332 -32.84 -38.47 12.82
CA LEU A 332 -31.73 -39.21 12.22
C LEU A 332 -31.46 -40.53 12.95
N LEU A 333 -31.49 -40.57 14.28
CA LEU A 333 -31.34 -41.82 15.04
C LEU A 333 -32.46 -42.82 14.74
N THR A 334 -33.69 -42.33 14.59
CA THR A 334 -34.84 -43.16 14.22
C THR A 334 -34.69 -43.71 12.82
N GLU A 335 -34.23 -42.88 11.88
CA GLU A 335 -34.02 -43.25 10.50
C GLU A 335 -32.85 -44.24 10.34
N ILE A 336 -31.75 -44.02 11.05
CA ILE A 336 -30.64 -44.98 11.15
C ILE A 336 -31.12 -46.30 11.75
N ALA A 337 -31.96 -46.27 12.79
CA ALA A 337 -32.51 -47.49 13.37
C ALA A 337 -33.42 -48.23 12.38
N ARG A 338 -34.19 -47.51 11.56
CA ARG A 338 -34.98 -48.09 10.45
C ARG A 338 -34.08 -48.73 9.40
N LEU A 339 -33.08 -47.99 8.92
CA LEU A 339 -32.16 -48.44 7.87
C LEU A 339 -31.26 -49.58 8.35
N SER A 340 -30.85 -49.62 9.62
CA SER A 340 -30.03 -50.69 10.21
C SER A 340 -30.69 -52.07 10.18
N LYS A 341 -32.02 -52.12 10.04
CA LYS A 341 -32.76 -53.37 9.89
C LYS A 341 -32.67 -53.92 8.46
N LEU A 342 -32.46 -53.07 7.46
CA LEU A 342 -32.49 -53.39 6.03
C LEU A 342 -31.09 -53.40 5.41
N TYR A 343 -30.17 -52.59 5.92
CA TYR A 343 -28.84 -52.36 5.37
C TYR A 343 -27.76 -52.62 6.42
N LEU A 344 -26.60 -53.10 5.96
CA LEU A 344 -25.38 -53.11 6.76
C LEU A 344 -24.80 -51.68 6.79
N LEU A 345 -25.26 -50.88 7.73
CA LEU A 345 -24.70 -49.55 7.99
C LEU A 345 -23.32 -49.69 8.66
N THR A 346 -22.40 -48.81 8.28
CA THR A 346 -21.10 -48.68 8.94
C THR A 346 -21.32 -48.20 10.37
N GLU A 347 -20.79 -48.92 11.37
CA GLU A 347 -20.93 -48.54 12.80
C GLU A 347 -20.39 -47.13 13.11
N SER A 348 -19.53 -46.58 12.23
CA SER A 348 -19.04 -45.21 12.29
C SER A 348 -20.16 -44.16 12.31
N ASP A 349 -21.20 -44.35 11.52
CA ASP A 349 -22.22 -43.32 11.28
C ASP A 349 -23.17 -43.30 12.48
N THR A 350 -23.54 -44.47 13.01
CA THR A 350 -24.26 -44.60 14.28
C THR A 350 -23.50 -43.97 15.46
N ASN A 351 -22.18 -44.17 15.52
CA ASN A 351 -21.36 -43.61 16.59
C ASN A 351 -21.16 -42.10 16.41
N HIS A 352 -21.14 -41.61 15.18
CA HIS A 352 -21.07 -40.18 14.88
C HIS A 352 -22.34 -39.45 15.34
N VAL A 353 -23.53 -39.97 15.02
CA VAL A 353 -24.81 -39.38 15.45
C VAL A 353 -24.95 -39.37 16.99
N ARG A 354 -24.51 -40.44 17.66
CA ARG A 354 -24.46 -40.49 19.14
C ARG A 354 -23.48 -39.47 19.74
N ARG A 355 -22.32 -39.25 19.10
CA ARG A 355 -21.38 -38.19 19.52
C ARG A 355 -22.02 -36.81 19.37
N LEU A 356 -22.66 -36.53 18.24
CA LEU A 356 -23.40 -35.29 18.02
C LEU A 356 -24.52 -35.09 19.05
N GLN A 357 -25.18 -36.17 19.47
CA GLN A 357 -26.19 -36.11 20.53
C GLN A 357 -25.58 -35.70 21.88
N SER A 358 -24.46 -36.31 22.26
CA SER A 358 -23.76 -35.98 23.51
C SER A 358 -23.23 -34.55 23.49
N GLU A 359 -22.72 -34.11 22.34
CA GLU A 359 -22.21 -32.75 22.15
C GLU A 359 -23.34 -31.71 22.22
N LEU A 360 -24.48 -31.96 21.56
CA LEU A 360 -25.66 -31.10 21.66
C LEU A 360 -26.19 -31.02 23.10
N SER A 361 -26.20 -32.11 23.87
CA SER A 361 -26.58 -32.04 25.29
C SER A 361 -25.59 -31.21 26.12
N SER A 362 -24.27 -31.35 25.88
CA SER A 362 -23.29 -30.52 26.60
C SER A 362 -23.40 -29.04 26.24
N LEU A 363 -23.74 -28.72 24.98
CA LEU A 363 -23.98 -27.35 24.55
C LEU A 363 -25.28 -26.78 25.15
N ASP A 364 -26.32 -27.62 25.30
CA ASP A 364 -27.58 -27.26 25.99
C ASP A 364 -27.31 -26.87 27.45
N ASP A 365 -26.51 -27.68 28.16
CA ASP A 365 -26.12 -27.44 29.56
C ASP A 365 -25.29 -26.16 29.71
N VAL A 366 -24.30 -25.94 28.82
CA VAL A 366 -23.46 -24.72 28.81
C VAL A 366 -24.28 -23.48 28.45
N VAL A 367 -25.26 -23.59 27.56
CA VAL A 367 -26.15 -22.48 27.22
C VAL A 367 -27.10 -22.16 28.38
N LEU A 368 -27.62 -23.17 29.08
CA LEU A 368 -28.41 -22.97 30.30
C LEU A 368 -27.58 -22.28 31.38
N GLU A 369 -26.35 -22.73 31.61
CA GLU A 369 -25.42 -22.10 32.55
C GLU A 369 -25.10 -20.65 32.13
N ALA A 370 -24.85 -20.39 30.85
CA ALA A 370 -24.60 -19.03 30.34
C ALA A 370 -25.82 -18.10 30.44
N ILE A 371 -27.05 -18.64 30.31
CA ILE A 371 -28.30 -17.90 30.49
C ILE A 371 -28.53 -17.62 31.99
N GLU A 372 -28.26 -18.59 32.86
CA GLU A 372 -28.33 -18.40 34.31
C GLU A 372 -27.27 -17.38 34.79
N ASP A 373 -26.02 -17.47 34.31
CA ASP A 373 -24.96 -16.49 34.57
C ASP A 373 -25.28 -15.09 34.03
N SER A 374 -25.94 -15.01 32.87
CA SER A 374 -26.48 -13.74 32.35
C SER A 374 -27.56 -13.17 33.26
N SER A 375 -28.33 -14.02 33.94
CA SER A 375 -29.38 -13.60 34.87
C SER A 375 -28.83 -13.17 36.23
N GLU A 376 -27.72 -13.79 36.68
CA GLU A 376 -26.99 -13.44 37.89
C GLU A 376 -26.08 -12.20 37.73
N ARG A 377 -25.92 -11.67 36.51
CA ARG A 377 -25.26 -10.37 36.19
C ARG A 377 -23.79 -10.27 36.64
N LYS A 378 -23.01 -11.35 36.48
CA LYS A 378 -21.61 -11.41 36.96
C LYS A 378 -20.55 -11.18 35.86
N GLN A 379 -20.91 -11.22 34.58
CA GLN A 379 -19.95 -11.18 33.47
C GLN A 379 -20.26 -10.04 32.49
N ALA A 380 -19.23 -9.56 31.78
CA ALA A 380 -19.38 -8.59 30.70
C ALA A 380 -20.07 -9.21 29.48
N TYR A 381 -20.97 -8.45 28.85
CA TYR A 381 -21.75 -8.86 27.68
C TYR A 381 -20.88 -9.11 26.45
N SER A 382 -19.71 -8.48 26.34
CA SER A 382 -18.77 -8.73 25.25
C SER A 382 -18.18 -10.15 25.26
N VAL A 383 -17.78 -10.66 26.42
CA VAL A 383 -17.30 -12.05 26.56
C VAL A 383 -18.44 -13.04 26.36
N LEU A 384 -19.61 -12.71 26.90
CA LEU A 384 -20.80 -13.53 26.75
C LEU A 384 -21.23 -13.62 25.27
N GLN A 385 -21.14 -12.52 24.51
CA GLN A 385 -21.36 -12.53 23.07
C GLN A 385 -20.43 -13.51 22.36
N GLU A 386 -19.12 -13.44 22.63
CA GLU A 386 -18.13 -14.31 21.99
C GLU A 386 -18.41 -15.80 22.27
N ASN A 387 -18.74 -16.12 23.53
CA ASN A 387 -19.12 -17.47 23.92
C ASN A 387 -20.40 -17.93 23.21
N LEU A 388 -21.45 -17.10 23.18
CA LEU A 388 -22.71 -17.43 22.51
C LEU A 388 -22.55 -17.54 20.98
N GLU A 389 -21.73 -16.70 20.34
CA GLU A 389 -21.44 -16.79 18.91
C GLU A 389 -20.64 -18.05 18.58
N THR A 390 -19.69 -18.43 19.44
CA THR A 390 -18.95 -19.69 19.30
C THR A 390 -19.88 -20.88 19.39
N ILE A 391 -20.81 -20.87 20.34
CA ILE A 391 -21.83 -21.90 20.48
C ILE A 391 -22.74 -21.91 19.25
N GLN A 392 -23.23 -20.75 18.79
CA GLN A 392 -24.09 -20.67 17.61
C GLN A 392 -23.38 -21.25 16.37
N LYS A 393 -22.11 -20.90 16.16
CA LYS A 393 -21.31 -21.45 15.07
C LYS A 393 -21.18 -22.97 15.19
N ARG A 394 -20.93 -23.48 16.39
CA ARG A 394 -20.82 -24.92 16.63
C ARG A 394 -22.13 -25.66 16.38
N VAL A 395 -23.27 -25.10 16.80
CA VAL A 395 -24.59 -25.69 16.52
C VAL A 395 -24.86 -25.70 15.01
N LYS A 396 -24.45 -24.66 14.28
CA LYS A 396 -24.55 -24.62 12.82
C LYS A 396 -23.68 -25.68 12.15
N GLU A 397 -22.43 -25.86 12.60
CA GLU A 397 -21.57 -26.94 12.11
C GLU A 397 -22.22 -28.32 12.36
N ILE A 398 -22.84 -28.52 13.52
CA ILE A 398 -23.57 -29.76 13.83
C ILE A 398 -24.78 -29.93 12.89
N GLU A 399 -25.53 -28.87 12.60
CA GLU A 399 -26.64 -28.91 11.64
C GLU A 399 -26.15 -29.29 10.23
N ASP A 400 -25.06 -28.70 9.76
CA ASP A 400 -24.47 -29.02 8.46
C ASP A 400 -23.99 -30.48 8.42
N GLU A 401 -23.36 -30.99 9.49
CA GLU A 401 -22.98 -32.39 9.62
C GLU A 401 -24.22 -33.32 9.59
N GLN A 402 -25.30 -32.94 10.28
CA GLN A 402 -26.57 -33.68 10.26
C GLN A 402 -27.19 -33.71 8.86
N LEU A 403 -27.13 -32.62 8.10
CA LEU A 403 -27.63 -32.57 6.73
C LEU A 403 -26.83 -33.49 5.80
N VAL A 404 -25.50 -33.49 5.88
CA VAL A 404 -24.65 -34.39 5.10
C VAL A 404 -24.96 -35.86 5.43
N LEU A 405 -25.17 -36.18 6.70
CA LEU A 405 -25.57 -37.51 7.12
C LEU A 405 -26.97 -37.88 6.58
N SER A 406 -27.93 -36.97 6.67
CA SER A 406 -29.28 -37.14 6.12
C SER A 406 -29.24 -37.44 4.62
N GLU A 407 -28.47 -36.67 3.85
CA GLU A 407 -28.29 -36.89 2.41
C GLU A 407 -27.64 -38.23 2.10
N LYS A 408 -26.63 -38.64 2.87
CA LYS A 408 -26.01 -39.96 2.73
C LYS A 408 -27.01 -41.08 2.99
N LEU A 409 -27.83 -40.98 4.04
CA LEU A 409 -28.85 -41.97 4.36
C LEU A 409 -29.93 -42.04 3.26
N ALA A 410 -30.40 -40.90 2.77
CA ALA A 410 -31.35 -40.85 1.66
C ALA A 410 -30.77 -41.43 0.35
N LYS A 411 -29.46 -41.25 0.13
CA LYS A 411 -28.77 -41.81 -1.02
C LYS A 411 -28.74 -43.35 -0.98
N ILE A 412 -28.60 -43.97 0.19
CA ILE A 412 -28.60 -45.44 0.34
C ILE A 412 -29.89 -46.04 -0.25
N GLU A 413 -31.06 -45.48 0.09
CA GLU A 413 -32.34 -45.99 -0.43
C GLU A 413 -32.48 -45.77 -1.94
N LYS A 414 -32.03 -44.61 -2.44
CA LYS A 414 -32.05 -44.31 -3.87
C LYS A 414 -31.12 -45.25 -4.65
N ASP A 415 -29.95 -45.53 -4.09
CA ASP A 415 -28.96 -46.42 -4.69
C ASP A 415 -29.46 -47.87 -4.72
N ASP A 416 -30.14 -48.37 -3.67
CA ASP A 416 -30.78 -49.70 -3.69
C ASP A 416 -31.86 -49.79 -4.78
N ALA A 417 -32.75 -48.81 -4.86
CA ALA A 417 -33.81 -48.80 -5.88
C ALA A 417 -33.22 -48.76 -7.31
N ASN A 418 -32.19 -47.94 -7.52
CA ASN A 418 -31.49 -47.84 -8.80
C ASN A 418 -30.74 -49.15 -9.14
N ALA A 419 -30.08 -49.76 -8.15
CA ALA A 419 -29.42 -51.05 -8.27
C ALA A 419 -30.39 -52.12 -8.77
N ARG A 420 -31.53 -52.28 -8.09
CA ARG A 420 -32.58 -53.24 -8.47
C ARG A 420 -33.11 -52.98 -9.88
N GLN A 421 -33.32 -51.72 -10.25
CA GLN A 421 -33.77 -51.39 -11.60
C GLN A 421 -32.72 -51.74 -12.66
N LYS A 422 -31.45 -51.39 -12.43
CA LYS A 422 -30.35 -51.68 -13.36
C LYS A 422 -30.10 -53.17 -13.53
N VAL A 423 -30.13 -53.94 -12.45
CA VAL A 423 -29.98 -55.41 -12.51
C VAL A 423 -31.04 -56.03 -13.40
N ASN A 424 -32.30 -55.62 -13.26
CA ASN A 424 -33.38 -56.08 -14.13
C ASN A 424 -33.14 -55.72 -15.61
N ILE A 425 -32.62 -54.51 -15.87
CA ILE A 425 -32.25 -54.11 -17.23
C ILE A 425 -31.11 -54.99 -17.76
N TYR A 426 -30.08 -55.26 -16.96
CA TYR A 426 -28.95 -56.11 -17.37
C TYR A 426 -29.36 -57.56 -17.61
N ILE A 427 -30.23 -58.14 -16.79
CA ILE A 427 -30.79 -59.48 -17.04
C ILE A 427 -31.51 -59.52 -18.40
N ASN A 428 -32.35 -58.52 -18.69
CA ASN A 428 -33.04 -58.42 -19.98
C ASN A 428 -32.04 -58.25 -21.13
N LYS A 429 -31.01 -57.41 -20.96
CA LYS A 429 -29.95 -57.23 -21.96
C LYS A 429 -29.20 -58.55 -22.23
N LEU A 430 -28.82 -59.31 -21.21
CA LEU A 430 -28.17 -60.62 -21.35
C LEU A 430 -29.05 -61.58 -22.17
N HIS A 431 -30.34 -61.65 -21.85
CA HIS A 431 -31.28 -62.48 -22.61
C HIS A 431 -31.45 -62.02 -24.06
N THR A 432 -31.48 -60.72 -24.31
CA THR A 432 -31.56 -60.17 -25.67
C THR A 432 -30.29 -60.47 -26.46
N ILE A 433 -29.10 -60.30 -25.88
CA ILE A 433 -27.81 -60.65 -26.51
C ILE A 433 -27.75 -62.14 -26.82
N LYS A 434 -28.13 -62.99 -25.86
CA LYS A 434 -28.20 -64.45 -26.05
C LYS A 434 -29.12 -64.81 -27.22
N ARG A 435 -30.35 -64.27 -27.23
CA ARG A 435 -31.33 -64.49 -28.33
C ARG A 435 -30.84 -63.95 -29.67
N TYR A 436 -30.13 -62.83 -29.67
CA TYR A 436 -29.59 -62.21 -30.87
C TYR A 436 -28.51 -63.11 -31.50
N MET A 437 -27.63 -63.67 -30.68
CA MET A 437 -26.62 -64.63 -31.12
C MET A 437 -27.24 -65.96 -31.58
N GLU A 438 -28.21 -66.51 -30.86
CA GLU A 438 -28.88 -67.78 -31.22
C GLU A 438 -29.65 -67.71 -32.55
N LYS A 439 -30.21 -66.54 -32.90
CA LYS A 439 -30.95 -66.35 -34.16
C LYS A 439 -30.05 -66.27 -35.38
N ARG A 440 -28.79 -65.89 -35.20
CA ARG A 440 -27.82 -65.80 -36.29
C ARG A 440 -27.20 -67.17 -36.42
N ASN A 441 -27.54 -67.90 -37.48
CA ASN A 441 -27.11 -69.28 -37.74
C ASN A 441 -25.58 -69.37 -38.00
N LEU A 442 -24.77 -69.00 -37.01
CA LEU A 442 -23.33 -69.08 -37.05
C LEU A 442 -22.89 -70.55 -36.91
N PRO A 443 -21.81 -70.99 -37.60
CA PRO A 443 -21.29 -72.35 -37.49
C PRO A 443 -20.92 -72.75 -36.05
N GLY A 444 -20.49 -71.79 -35.22
CA GLY A 444 -20.21 -71.97 -33.80
C GLY A 444 -20.05 -70.63 -33.08
N ILE A 445 -19.86 -70.66 -31.76
CA ILE A 445 -19.69 -69.45 -30.95
C ILE A 445 -18.24 -69.39 -30.47
N PRO A 446 -17.55 -68.24 -30.61
CA PRO A 446 -16.16 -68.09 -30.17
C PRO A 446 -16.05 -68.32 -28.66
N ARG A 447 -14.94 -68.92 -28.22
CA ARG A 447 -14.70 -69.17 -26.79
C ARG A 447 -14.58 -67.87 -25.97
N SER A 448 -14.02 -66.81 -26.56
CA SER A 448 -13.90 -65.49 -25.94
C SER A 448 -15.25 -64.96 -25.49
N PHE A 449 -16.24 -64.96 -26.39
CA PHE A 449 -17.60 -64.54 -26.10
C PHE A 449 -18.25 -65.36 -24.99
N LEU A 450 -18.07 -66.69 -25.00
CA LEU A 450 -18.61 -67.54 -23.94
C LEU A 450 -18.01 -67.19 -22.58
N THR A 451 -16.70 -66.95 -22.50
CA THR A 451 -16.05 -66.53 -21.26
C THR A 451 -16.55 -65.18 -20.75
N THR A 452 -16.69 -64.18 -21.64
CA THR A 452 -17.24 -62.85 -21.29
C THR A 452 -18.71 -62.96 -20.86
N PHE A 453 -19.51 -63.76 -21.58
CA PHE A 453 -20.92 -63.99 -21.27
C PHE A 453 -21.11 -64.68 -19.92
N PHE A 454 -20.34 -65.74 -19.63
CA PHE A 454 -20.43 -66.43 -18.35
C PHE A 454 -19.95 -65.53 -17.21
N THR A 455 -18.86 -64.77 -17.39
CA THR A 455 -18.41 -63.78 -16.39
C THR A 455 -19.49 -62.74 -16.09
N ALA A 456 -20.10 -62.16 -17.11
CA ALA A 456 -21.18 -61.18 -16.94
C ALA A 456 -22.44 -61.81 -16.30
N SER A 457 -22.76 -63.06 -16.64
CA SER A 457 -23.86 -63.81 -16.04
C SER A 457 -23.62 -64.12 -14.56
N ASP A 458 -22.44 -64.64 -14.23
CA ASP A 458 -22.03 -64.97 -12.87
C ASP A 458 -22.00 -63.71 -11.99
N ASN A 459 -21.49 -62.59 -12.52
CA ASN A 459 -21.50 -61.30 -11.83
C ASN A 459 -22.93 -60.74 -11.64
N THR A 460 -23.83 -60.98 -12.61
CA THR A 460 -25.25 -60.61 -12.47
C THR A 460 -25.94 -61.45 -11.39
N GLU A 461 -25.69 -62.76 -11.37
CA GLU A 461 -26.25 -63.67 -10.37
C GLU A 461 -25.72 -63.35 -8.96
N ALA A 462 -24.41 -63.09 -8.84
CA ALA A 462 -23.81 -62.67 -7.58
C ALA A 462 -24.42 -61.35 -7.07
N LEU A 463 -24.69 -60.40 -7.96
CA LEU A 463 -25.32 -59.12 -7.60
C LEU A 463 -26.78 -59.30 -7.16
N VAL A 464 -27.55 -60.16 -7.84
CA VAL A 464 -28.90 -60.53 -7.41
C VAL A 464 -28.86 -61.18 -6.03
N ALA A 465 -27.93 -62.11 -5.81
CA ALA A 465 -27.76 -62.78 -4.53
C ALA A 465 -27.40 -61.79 -3.40
N GLU A 466 -26.57 -60.77 -3.66
CA GLU A 466 -26.29 -59.70 -2.68
C GLU A 466 -27.51 -58.81 -2.38
N LEU A 467 -28.34 -58.51 -3.39
CA LEU A 467 -29.56 -57.70 -3.24
C LEU A 467 -30.73 -58.44 -2.53
N GLU A 468 -30.69 -59.77 -2.54
CA GLU A 468 -31.67 -60.64 -1.86
C GLU A 468 -31.29 -60.97 -0.41
N GLN A 469 -30.09 -60.58 0.05
CA GLN A 469 -29.68 -60.79 1.44
C GLN A 469 -30.59 -60.02 2.41
N TYR A 470 -30.76 -60.58 3.63
CA TYR A 470 -31.55 -59.96 4.69
C TYR A 470 -31.00 -58.57 5.10
N ARG A 471 -29.70 -58.34 4.94
CA ARG A 471 -29.08 -57.02 5.08
C ARG A 471 -28.19 -56.74 3.89
N VAL A 472 -28.53 -55.72 3.10
CA VAL A 472 -27.81 -55.39 1.87
C VAL A 472 -26.60 -54.50 2.21
N ASN A 473 -25.44 -54.81 1.63
CA ASN A 473 -24.28 -53.92 1.64
C ASN A 473 -24.26 -53.08 0.36
N ILE A 474 -24.72 -51.83 0.47
CA ILE A 474 -24.86 -50.94 -0.69
C ILE A 474 -23.51 -50.54 -1.31
N GLU A 475 -22.42 -50.49 -0.54
CA GLU A 475 -21.10 -50.23 -1.12
C GLU A 475 -20.62 -51.38 -2.01
N SER A 476 -20.84 -52.63 -1.57
CA SER A 476 -20.53 -53.83 -2.36
C SER A 476 -21.36 -53.87 -3.64
N VAL A 477 -22.68 -53.68 -3.50
CA VAL A 477 -23.64 -53.62 -4.61
C VAL A 477 -23.24 -52.55 -5.63
N ASN A 478 -22.85 -51.35 -5.20
CA ASN A 478 -22.45 -50.29 -6.11
C ASN A 478 -21.15 -50.63 -6.88
N ARG A 479 -20.15 -51.22 -6.21
CA ARG A 479 -18.91 -51.68 -6.89
C ARG A 479 -19.21 -52.79 -7.89
N MET A 480 -20.02 -53.76 -7.50
CA MET A 480 -20.40 -54.87 -8.36
C MET A 480 -21.27 -54.42 -9.54
N LEU A 481 -22.12 -53.41 -9.36
CA LEU A 481 -22.85 -52.75 -10.45
C LEU A 481 -21.92 -52.06 -11.44
N GLU A 482 -20.86 -51.40 -10.99
CA GLU A 482 -19.90 -50.74 -11.87
C GLU A 482 -19.12 -51.78 -12.70
N ILE A 483 -18.66 -52.85 -12.06
CA ILE A 483 -18.03 -54.00 -12.73
C ILE A 483 -18.99 -54.59 -13.76
N LEU A 484 -20.23 -54.90 -13.36
CA LEU A 484 -21.23 -55.45 -14.26
C LEU A 484 -21.56 -54.50 -15.42
N THR A 485 -21.59 -53.18 -15.19
CA THR A 485 -21.81 -52.20 -16.25
C THR A 485 -20.71 -52.29 -17.31
N ASN A 486 -19.46 -52.43 -16.90
CA ASN A 486 -18.32 -52.58 -17.80
C ASN A 486 -18.38 -53.92 -18.54
N ASP A 487 -18.59 -55.03 -17.83
CA ASP A 487 -18.70 -56.37 -18.41
C ASP A 487 -19.83 -56.45 -19.45
N MET A 488 -20.97 -55.82 -19.17
CA MET A 488 -22.12 -55.78 -20.07
C MET A 488 -21.85 -54.95 -21.34
N ASN A 489 -21.11 -53.85 -21.21
CA ASN A 489 -20.69 -53.05 -22.36
C ASN A 489 -19.64 -53.79 -23.20
N GLU A 490 -18.70 -54.48 -22.57
CA GLU A 490 -17.71 -55.32 -23.24
C GLU A 490 -18.40 -56.46 -24.00
N LEU A 491 -19.33 -57.17 -23.35
CA LEU A 491 -20.12 -58.22 -23.97
C LEU A 491 -20.93 -57.69 -25.16
N GLU A 492 -21.57 -56.52 -25.03
CA GLU A 492 -22.32 -55.90 -26.12
C GLU A 492 -21.40 -55.58 -27.32
N ASN A 493 -20.22 -55.02 -27.07
CA ASN A 493 -19.24 -54.71 -28.11
C ASN A 493 -18.66 -55.96 -28.78
N GLU A 494 -18.32 -56.99 -27.99
CA GLU A 494 -17.84 -58.28 -28.52
C GLU A 494 -18.92 -58.94 -29.37
N THR A 495 -20.17 -58.93 -28.91
CA THR A 495 -21.32 -59.44 -29.67
C THR A 495 -21.35 -58.79 -31.04
N TYR A 496 -21.31 -57.46 -31.09
CA TYR A 496 -21.35 -56.72 -32.34
C TYR A 496 -20.17 -57.01 -33.27
N ARG A 497 -18.95 -57.09 -32.73
CA ARG A 497 -17.73 -57.39 -33.50
C ARG A 497 -17.78 -58.78 -34.13
N ILE A 498 -18.18 -59.79 -33.35
CA ILE A 498 -18.30 -61.17 -33.84
C ILE A 498 -19.31 -61.24 -34.97
N VAL A 499 -20.46 -60.61 -34.74
CA VAL A 499 -21.56 -60.53 -35.69
C VAL A 499 -21.14 -59.84 -36.99
N GLU A 500 -20.46 -58.70 -36.88
CA GLU A 500 -19.90 -57.93 -37.98
C GLU A 500 -18.91 -58.76 -38.80
N ASN A 501 -17.87 -59.27 -38.13
CA ASN A 501 -16.83 -60.07 -38.76
C ASN A 501 -17.42 -61.33 -39.42
N ALA A 502 -18.39 -61.98 -38.79
CA ALA A 502 -19.03 -63.16 -39.36
C ALA A 502 -19.79 -62.84 -40.66
N THR A 503 -20.62 -61.79 -40.69
CA THR A 503 -21.34 -61.43 -41.93
C THR A 503 -20.45 -60.88 -43.01
N LEU A 504 -19.45 -60.08 -42.64
CA LEU A 504 -18.49 -59.56 -43.62
C LEU A 504 -17.69 -60.70 -44.22
N THR A 505 -17.22 -61.65 -43.40
CA THR A 505 -16.53 -62.84 -43.88
C THR A 505 -17.42 -63.66 -44.81
N GLU A 506 -18.70 -63.88 -44.48
CA GLU A 506 -19.62 -64.61 -45.36
C GLU A 506 -19.79 -63.89 -46.72
N GLN A 507 -19.97 -62.57 -46.71
CA GLN A 507 -20.10 -61.77 -47.94
C GLN A 507 -18.80 -61.79 -48.77
N LEU A 508 -17.64 -61.69 -48.11
CA LEU A 508 -16.33 -61.76 -48.78
C LEU A 508 -16.05 -63.17 -49.32
N LEU A 509 -16.42 -64.23 -48.60
CA LEU A 509 -16.37 -65.62 -49.08
C LEU A 509 -17.26 -65.77 -50.33
N GLN A 510 -18.50 -65.27 -50.30
CA GLN A 510 -19.38 -65.29 -51.47
C GLN A 510 -18.80 -64.52 -52.65
N TYR A 511 -18.23 -63.32 -52.42
CA TYR A 511 -17.62 -62.51 -53.47
C TYR A 511 -16.35 -63.15 -54.05
N SER A 512 -15.51 -63.72 -53.19
CA SER A 512 -14.24 -64.36 -53.58
C SER A 512 -14.44 -65.56 -54.51
N ASN A 513 -15.61 -66.23 -54.50
CA ASN A 513 -15.94 -67.28 -55.46
C ASN A 513 -15.82 -66.82 -56.92
N ARG A 514 -15.98 -65.51 -57.19
CA ARG A 514 -15.79 -64.93 -58.53
C ARG A 514 -14.34 -65.01 -59.02
N TYR A 515 -13.38 -64.93 -58.10
CA TYR A 515 -11.94 -64.89 -58.40
C TYR A 515 -11.24 -66.22 -58.14
N ARG A 516 -11.93 -67.19 -57.51
CA ARG A 516 -11.41 -68.52 -57.15
C ARG A 516 -10.83 -69.33 -58.30
N SER A 517 -11.27 -69.10 -59.54
CA SER A 517 -10.76 -69.79 -60.73
C SER A 517 -9.59 -69.07 -61.41
N PHE A 518 -9.34 -67.81 -61.03
CA PHE A 518 -8.38 -66.93 -61.70
C PHE A 518 -7.06 -66.77 -60.91
N ASP A 519 -7.08 -66.94 -59.59
CA ASP A 519 -5.88 -66.83 -58.74
C ASP A 519 -5.82 -67.95 -57.70
N GLU A 520 -4.69 -68.67 -57.69
CA GLU A 520 -4.40 -69.76 -56.75
C GLU A 520 -4.19 -69.21 -55.32
N GLY A 521 -3.68 -67.97 -55.18
CA GLY A 521 -3.52 -67.30 -53.90
C GLY A 521 -4.85 -67.10 -53.17
N VAL A 522 -5.87 -66.59 -53.89
CA VAL A 522 -7.23 -66.43 -53.35
C VAL A 522 -7.86 -67.78 -53.01
N GLN A 523 -7.59 -68.84 -53.77
CA GLN A 523 -8.11 -70.17 -53.48
C GLN A 523 -7.54 -70.75 -52.18
N THR A 524 -6.24 -70.57 -51.93
CA THR A 524 -5.62 -71.02 -50.67
C THR A 524 -6.12 -70.24 -49.47
N ALA A 525 -6.22 -68.92 -49.58
CA ALA A 525 -6.78 -68.06 -48.54
C ALA A 525 -8.26 -68.34 -48.29
N PHE A 526 -9.05 -68.63 -49.33
CA PHE A 526 -10.45 -69.03 -49.20
C PHE A 526 -10.61 -70.32 -48.39
N ASN A 527 -9.86 -71.37 -48.72
CA ASN A 527 -9.94 -72.64 -48.01
C ASN A 527 -9.50 -72.49 -46.55
N ARG A 528 -8.45 -71.69 -46.29
CA ARG A 528 -7.95 -71.43 -44.95
C ARG A 528 -8.92 -70.57 -44.13
N ALA A 529 -9.49 -69.52 -44.71
CA ALA A 529 -10.52 -68.70 -44.09
C ALA A 529 -11.76 -69.55 -43.78
N LEU A 530 -12.20 -70.41 -44.70
CA LEU A 530 -13.32 -71.32 -44.47
C LEU A 530 -13.04 -72.32 -43.35
N GLU A 531 -11.83 -72.87 -43.27
CA GLU A 531 -11.41 -73.76 -42.18
C GLU A 531 -11.43 -73.03 -40.82
N ILE A 532 -10.89 -71.81 -40.75
CA ILE A 532 -10.91 -70.99 -39.54
C ILE A 532 -12.35 -70.61 -39.15
N PHE A 533 -13.20 -70.31 -40.12
CA PHE A 533 -14.60 -69.92 -39.92
C PHE A 533 -15.48 -71.08 -39.43
N GLU A 534 -15.28 -72.30 -39.97
CA GLU A 534 -16.11 -73.47 -39.66
C GLU A 534 -15.57 -74.31 -38.50
N ASN A 535 -14.25 -74.40 -38.29
CA ASN A 535 -13.64 -75.27 -37.27
C ASN A 535 -13.08 -74.52 -36.06
N ASP A 536 -12.37 -73.41 -36.29
CA ASP A 536 -11.73 -72.64 -35.21
C ASP A 536 -12.68 -71.56 -34.61
N PHE A 537 -13.75 -71.23 -35.34
CA PHE A 537 -14.74 -70.20 -34.99
C PHE A 537 -14.15 -68.82 -34.72
N ASP A 538 -12.96 -68.53 -35.28
CA ASP A 538 -12.32 -67.22 -35.18
C ASP A 538 -12.71 -66.35 -36.39
N TYR A 539 -13.83 -65.64 -36.23
CA TYR A 539 -14.37 -64.77 -37.26
C TYR A 539 -13.47 -63.58 -37.60
N GLN A 540 -12.65 -63.12 -36.66
CA GLN A 540 -11.75 -62.00 -36.91
C GLN A 540 -10.57 -62.45 -37.77
N ALA A 541 -9.90 -63.54 -37.38
CA ALA A 541 -8.80 -64.09 -38.16
C ALA A 541 -9.25 -64.53 -39.56
N SER A 542 -10.45 -65.12 -39.67
CA SER A 542 -11.03 -65.48 -40.96
C SER A 542 -11.32 -64.27 -41.85
N PHE A 543 -11.77 -63.15 -41.28
CA PHE A 543 -12.01 -61.91 -42.00
C PHE A 543 -10.70 -61.28 -42.51
N GLU A 544 -9.66 -61.27 -41.68
CA GLU A 544 -8.34 -60.73 -42.01
C GLU A 544 -7.66 -61.53 -43.14
N GLU A 545 -7.69 -62.86 -43.09
CA GLU A 545 -7.10 -63.73 -44.12
C GLU A 545 -7.78 -63.55 -45.49
N ILE A 546 -9.11 -63.46 -45.53
CA ILE A 546 -9.82 -63.29 -46.81
C ILE A 546 -9.75 -61.86 -47.34
N SER A 547 -9.77 -60.86 -46.46
CA SER A 547 -9.63 -59.46 -46.86
C SER A 547 -8.26 -59.19 -47.46
N GLN A 548 -7.19 -59.70 -46.85
CA GLN A 548 -5.83 -59.54 -47.37
C GLN A 548 -5.68 -60.16 -48.77
N ALA A 549 -6.25 -61.35 -49.00
CA ALA A 549 -6.20 -62.00 -50.30
C ALA A 549 -7.03 -61.25 -51.37
N LEU A 550 -8.20 -60.71 -51.00
CA LEU A 550 -9.06 -59.96 -51.92
C LEU A 550 -8.50 -58.57 -52.26
N ASP A 551 -7.88 -57.87 -51.30
CA ASP A 551 -7.29 -56.55 -51.53
C ASP A 551 -6.04 -56.59 -52.44
N VAL A 552 -5.36 -57.74 -52.53
CA VAL A 552 -4.28 -57.97 -53.52
C VAL A 552 -4.84 -58.03 -54.95
N VAL A 553 -6.05 -58.57 -55.12
CA VAL A 553 -6.69 -58.73 -56.44
C VAL A 553 -7.47 -57.48 -56.84
N GLU A 554 -8.18 -56.86 -55.91
CA GLU A 554 -8.94 -55.62 -56.12
C GLU A 554 -8.82 -54.72 -54.87
N PRO A 555 -7.90 -53.73 -54.88
CA PRO A 555 -7.67 -52.88 -53.71
C PRO A 555 -8.91 -52.08 -53.31
N GLY A 556 -9.31 -52.18 -52.04
CA GLY A 556 -10.38 -51.38 -51.45
C GLY A 556 -11.77 -52.04 -51.51
N VAL A 557 -11.86 -53.31 -51.92
CA VAL A 557 -13.10 -54.09 -51.86
C VAL A 557 -13.54 -54.29 -50.42
N THR A 558 -12.61 -54.63 -49.53
CA THR A 558 -12.88 -54.84 -48.09
C THR A 558 -13.53 -53.60 -47.47
N ASN A 559 -12.94 -52.42 -47.71
CA ASN A 559 -13.47 -51.16 -47.17
C ASN A 559 -14.88 -50.84 -47.69
N ARG A 560 -15.21 -51.19 -48.94
CA ARG A 560 -16.56 -50.98 -49.48
C ARG A 560 -17.60 -51.86 -48.80
N PHE A 561 -17.27 -53.12 -48.51
CA PHE A 561 -18.16 -54.02 -47.79
C PHE A 561 -18.33 -53.61 -46.32
N VAL A 562 -17.25 -53.18 -45.65
CA VAL A 562 -17.30 -52.63 -44.28
C VAL A 562 -18.18 -51.39 -44.23
N THR A 563 -17.96 -50.38 -45.09
CA THR A 563 -18.79 -49.17 -45.13
C THR A 563 -20.24 -49.44 -45.51
N SER A 564 -20.51 -50.48 -46.32
CA SER A 564 -21.88 -50.90 -46.62
C SER A 564 -22.54 -51.52 -45.40
N TYR A 565 -21.82 -52.39 -44.69
CA TYR A 565 -22.33 -53.05 -43.49
C TYR A 565 -22.61 -52.05 -42.37
N GLU A 566 -21.70 -51.10 -42.13
CA GLU A 566 -21.89 -50.01 -41.15
C GLU A 566 -23.18 -49.22 -41.43
N LYS A 567 -23.56 -49.03 -42.70
CA LYS A 567 -24.80 -48.33 -43.10
C LYS A 567 -26.06 -49.16 -42.93
N THR A 568 -25.97 -50.49 -43.01
CA THR A 568 -27.10 -51.42 -42.89
C THR A 568 -27.14 -52.19 -41.57
N ARG A 569 -26.24 -51.86 -40.63
CA ARG A 569 -26.12 -52.58 -39.35
C ARG A 569 -27.42 -52.49 -38.56
N GLU A 570 -27.98 -53.66 -38.24
CA GLU A 570 -29.11 -53.75 -37.33
C GLU A 570 -28.62 -53.55 -35.89
N ASN A 571 -29.10 -52.50 -35.23
CA ASN A 571 -28.86 -52.29 -33.80
C ASN A 571 -29.68 -53.29 -32.99
N ILE A 572 -29.06 -53.88 -31.97
CA ILE A 572 -29.76 -54.71 -31.00
C ILE A 572 -30.77 -53.81 -30.28
N ARG A 573 -32.06 -54.11 -30.42
CA ARG A 573 -33.12 -53.39 -29.68
C ARG A 573 -33.28 -54.08 -28.33
N PHE A 574 -32.84 -53.40 -27.27
CA PHE A 574 -32.93 -53.86 -25.89
C PHE A 574 -34.33 -53.68 -25.30
#